data_AF-A0AAQ3UGR4-F1
#
_entry.id   AF-A0AAQ3UGR4-F1
#
_cell.length_a   1.000
_cell.length_b   1.000
_cell.length_c   1.000
_cell.angle_alpha   90.00
_cell.angle_beta   90.00
_cell.angle_gamma   90.00
#
_symmetry.space_group_name_H-M   'P 1'
#
loop_
_entity.id
_entity.type
_entity.pdbx_description
1 polymer ?
#
loop_
_entity_poly.entity_id
_entity_poly.type
_entity_poly.pdbx_seq_one_letter_code
_entity_poly.pdbx_strand_id
1 'polypeptide(L)' 'MVSQLGALGEEIKEETVVAKYLRVVPSKYAHVAISIENLLDLETLSVEEITGRLKAVKDRAEAPTA' A
#
# COMPACT_ATOMS: atom_id res chain seq x y z
N MET A 1 -27.15 14.79 17.53
CA MET A 1 -25.75 14.78 18.03
C MET A 1 -25.22 13.40 17.68
N VAL A 2 -24.46 13.17 16.62
CA VAL A 2 -23.16 13.75 16.26
C VAL A 2 -23.11 13.89 14.73
N SER A 3 -23.20 15.13 14.25
CA SER A 3 -22.90 15.47 12.86
C SER A 3 -21.39 15.67 12.74
N GLN A 4 -20.82 15.22 11.62
CA GLN A 4 -19.51 15.67 11.12
C GLN A 4 -18.28 15.20 11.92
N LEU A 5 -18.04 13.89 11.96
CA LEU A 5 -16.69 13.36 12.12
C LEU A 5 -15.95 13.52 10.78
N GLY A 6 -15.29 14.67 10.56
CA GLY A 6 -14.23 14.74 9.54
C GLY A 6 -14.49 15.56 8.28
N ALA A 7 -15.27 16.64 8.37
CA ALA A 7 -14.92 17.87 7.65
C ALA A 7 -13.87 18.66 8.47
N LEU A 8 -12.90 17.97 9.08
CA LEU A 8 -11.76 18.58 9.77
C LEU A 8 -10.59 18.50 8.80
N GLY A 9 -10.08 19.65 8.35
CA GLY A 9 -8.97 19.76 7.40
C GLY A 9 -7.62 19.30 7.96
N GLU A 10 -7.53 18.05 8.41
CA GLU A 10 -6.25 17.37 8.55
C GLU A 10 -5.79 16.91 7.17
N GLU A 11 -4.60 17.39 6.78
CA GLU A 11 -3.93 16.92 5.57
C GLU A 11 -3.63 15.42 5.73
N ILE A 12 -4.28 14.59 4.91
CA ILE A 12 -3.98 13.17 4.88
C ILE A 12 -2.62 13.02 4.22
N LYS A 13 -1.60 12.75 5.04
CA LYS A 13 -0.26 12.47 4.57
C LYS A 13 -0.22 11.21 3.72
N GLU A 14 0.64 11.21 2.72
CA GLU A 14 0.80 10.08 1.79
C GLU A 14 1.21 8.79 2.52
N GLU A 15 2.07 8.89 3.54
CA GLU A 15 2.45 7.77 4.41
C GLU A 15 1.24 7.05 5.05
N THR A 16 0.19 7.80 5.39
CA THR A 16 -1.05 7.26 5.97
C THR A 16 -1.88 6.54 4.92
N VAL A 17 -1.92 7.06 3.69
CA VAL A 17 -2.59 6.42 2.55
C VAL A 17 -1.89 5.11 2.21
N VAL A 18 -0.57 5.14 2.12
CA VAL A 18 0.30 3.99 1.87
C VAL A 18 0.11 2.90 2.93
N ALA A 19 0.15 3.25 4.22
CA ALA A 19 -0.04 2.28 5.29
C ALA A 19 -1.44 1.64 5.24
N LYS A 20 -2.48 2.43 4.95
CA LYS A 20 -3.84 1.88 4.76
C LYS A 20 -3.94 0.99 3.53
N TYR A 21 -3.27 1.35 2.45
CA TYR A 21 -3.25 0.58 1.22
C TYR A 21 -2.63 -0.80 1.44
N LEU A 22 -1.47 -0.88 2.09
CA LEU A 22 -0.77 -2.13 2.40
C LEU A 22 -1.61 -3.05 3.31
N ARG A 23 -2.40 -2.49 4.23
CA ARG A 23 -3.30 -3.29 5.09
C ARG A 23 -4.47 -3.95 4.36
N VAL A 24 -4.89 -3.41 3.22
CA VAL A 24 -6.05 -3.92 2.47
C VAL A 24 -5.67 -4.74 1.24
N VAL A 25 -4.37 -4.97 1.01
CA VAL A 25 -3.93 -5.79 -0.12
C VAL A 25 -4.42 -7.24 0.03
N PRO A 26 -4.78 -7.91 -1.07
CA PRO A 26 -5.13 -9.32 -1.05
C PRO A 26 -4.02 -10.19 -0.44
N SER A 27 -4.40 -11.27 0.24
CA SER A 27 -3.47 -12.18 0.94
C SER A 27 -2.35 -12.76 0.06
N LYS A 28 -2.58 -12.92 -1.25
CA LYS A 28 -1.56 -13.34 -2.23
C LYS A 28 -0.36 -12.39 -2.33
N TYR A 29 -0.49 -11.14 -1.84
CA TYR A 29 0.58 -10.16 -1.77
C TYR A 29 1.10 -9.93 -0.34
N ALA A 30 0.62 -10.66 0.66
CA ALA A 30 0.90 -10.40 2.08
C ALA A 30 2.40 -10.34 2.38
N HIS A 31 3.19 -11.28 1.84
CA HIS A 31 4.64 -11.27 2.08
C HIS A 31 5.32 -10.01 1.51
N VAL A 32 4.87 -9.53 0.35
CA VAL A 32 5.43 -8.32 -0.28
C VAL A 32 5.00 -7.09 0.50
N ALA A 33 3.75 -7.04 0.97
CA ALA A 33 3.27 -5.97 1.81
C ALA A 33 4.05 -5.87 3.13
N ILE A 34 4.25 -7.00 3.82
CA ILE A 34 5.05 -7.09 5.04
C ILE A 34 6.50 -6.65 4.79
N SER A 35 7.09 -7.03 3.65
CA SER A 35 8.44 -6.58 3.29
C SER A 35 8.50 -5.07 3.05
N ILE A 36 7.48 -4.47 2.41
CA ILE A 36 7.41 -3.01 2.21
C ILE A 36 7.29 -2.31 3.57
N GLU A 37 6.40 -2.76 4.45
CA GLU A 37 6.19 -2.17 5.79
C GLU A 37 7.44 -2.20 6.66
N ASN A 38 8.24 -3.28 6.59
CA ASN A 38 9.40 -3.45 7.45
C ASN A 38 10.70 -2.86 6.90
N LEU A 39 10.85 -2.82 5.57
CA LEU A 39 12.14 -2.54 4.94
C LEU A 39 12.22 -1.16 4.30
N LEU A 40 11.08 -0.49 4.08
CA LEU A 40 11.03 0.76 3.34
C LEU A 40 10.44 1.87 4.17
N ASP A 41 10.93 3.09 3.91
CA ASP A 41 10.45 4.28 4.56
C ASP A 41 9.13 4.73 3.95
N LEU A 42 8.05 4.64 4.72
CA LEU A 42 6.70 4.98 4.28
C LEU A 42 6.52 6.49 4.06
N GLU A 43 7.36 7.35 4.63
CA GLU A 43 7.31 8.81 4.42
C GLU A 43 7.75 9.22 3.01
N THR A 44 8.55 8.38 2.35
CA THR A 44 9.07 8.65 0.99
C THR A 44 8.35 7.85 -0.09
N LEU A 45 7.47 6.93 0.31
CA LEU A 45 6.82 5.99 -0.58
C LEU A 45 5.53 6.57 -1.17
N SER A 46 5.36 6.40 -2.47
CA SER A 46 4.11 6.74 -3.15
C SER A 46 3.21 5.52 -3.37
N VAL A 47 1.92 5.77 -3.55
CA VAL A 47 0.94 4.73 -3.92
C VAL A 47 1.27 4.11 -5.28
N GLU A 48 1.82 4.90 -6.21
CA GLU A 48 2.21 4.43 -7.54
C GLU A 48 3.34 3.39 -7.46
N GLU A 49 4.37 3.64 -6.66
CA GLU A 49 5.48 2.70 -6.46
C GLU A 49 5.02 1.37 -5.86
N ILE A 50 4.13 1.41 -4.86
CA ILE A 50 3.56 0.21 -4.24
C ILE A 50 2.77 -0.58 -5.28
N THR A 51 1.94 0.11 -6.05
CA THR A 51 1.15 -0.51 -7.13
C THR A 51 2.04 -1.16 -8.17
N GLY A 52 3.13 -0.51 -8.57
CA GLY A 52 4.14 -1.05 -9.48
C GLY A 52 4.80 -2.33 -8.95
N ARG A 53 5.15 -2.37 -7.65
CA ARG A 53 5.73 -3.57 -7.02
C ARG A 53 4.75 -4.73 -6.93
N LEU A 54 3.49 -4.46 -6.57
CA LEU A 54 2.44 -5.49 -6.55
C LEU A 54 2.17 -6.05 -7.95
N LYS A 55 2.19 -5.17 -8.97
CA LYS A 55 2.09 -5.60 -10.37
C LYS A 55 3.24 -6.49 -10.77
N ALA A 56 4.49 -6.12 -10.47
CA ALA A 56 5.66 -6.95 -10.79
C ALA A 56 5.59 -8.35 -10.16
N VAL A 57 5.05 -8.46 -8.95
CA VAL A 57 4.83 -9.75 -8.27
C VAL A 57 3.77 -10.58 -9.00
N LYS A 58 2.67 -9.95 -9.40
CA LYS A 58 1.63 -10.59 -10.19
C LYS A 58 2.19 -11.11 -11.52
N ASP A 59 2.89 -10.25 -12.26
CA ASP A 59 3.45 -10.58 -13.57
C ASP A 59 4.46 -11.74 -13.47
N ARG A 60 5.25 -11.79 -12.39
CA ARG A 60 6.17 -12.92 -12.13
C ARG A 60 5.43 -14.21 -11.78
N ALA A 61 4.30 -14.13 -11.08
CA ALA A 61 3.48 -15.30 -10.77
C ALA A 61 2.74 -15.85 -12.02
N GLU A 62 2.47 -14.99 -13.01
CA GLU A 62 1.80 -15.34 -14.27
C GLU A 62 2.80 -15.69 -15.39
N ALA A 63 4.08 -15.34 -15.25
CA ALA A 63 5.12 -15.71 -16.20
C ALA A 63 5.29 -17.24 -16.26
N PRO A 64 5.47 -17.83 -17.46
CA PRO A 64 5.79 -19.25 -17.55
C PRO A 64 7.11 -19.49 -16.85
N THR A 65 7.13 -20.40 -15.87
CA THR A 65 8.37 -21.04 -15.45
C THR A 65 8.93 -21.79 -16.66
N ALA A 66 9.96 -21.21 -17.28
CA ALA A 66 10.76 -21.88 -18.30
C ALA A 66 11.52 -23.06 -17.70
#